data_AF-A0A6G4ZUN3-F1
#
_entry.id   AF-A0A6G4ZUN3-F1
#
_cell.length_a   1.000
_cell.length_b   1.000
_cell.length_c   1.000
_cell.angle_alpha   90.00
_cell.angle_beta   90.00
_cell.angle_gamma   90.00
#
_symmetry.space_group_name_H-M   'P 1'
#
loop_
_entity.id
_entity.type
_entity.pdbx_description
1 polymer ?
#
loop_
_entity_poly.entity_id
_entity_poly.type
_entity_poly.pdbx_seq_one_letter_code
_entity_poly.pdbx_strand_id
1 'polypeptide(L)'
;RGTLRLGEMNNIANKLMTLGQTEAAVKIQTQIEDLNQKWQHLQEVTQERAQQLGSAHEVQRFHRDVDETKDWIQEKDEALLADDCGNDLRSVQTLQRKHEGLERDLTALGDRIHQLDDTAARLVNTHPESTEAMITKRQEIIQEWTRL
;
A
#
# COMPACT_ATOMS: atom_id res chain seq x y z
N ARG A 1 -22.31 -5.49 -12.68
CA ARG A 1 -22.94 -5.60 -14.03
C ARG A 1 -22.94 -7.03 -14.57
N GLY A 2 -21.84 -7.79 -14.45
CA GLY A 2 -21.81 -9.21 -14.89
C GLY A 2 -22.64 -10.17 -14.03
N THR A 3 -22.60 -10.03 -12.70
CA THR A 3 -23.44 -10.82 -11.76
C THR A 3 -24.94 -10.66 -12.02
N LEU A 4 -25.39 -9.44 -12.30
CA LEU A 4 -26.81 -9.16 -12.62
C LEU A 4 -27.25 -9.87 -13.90
N ARG A 5 -26.45 -9.79 -14.97
CA ARG A 5 -26.74 -10.47 -16.24
C ARG A 5 -26.74 -12.00 -16.11
N LEU A 6 -25.80 -12.56 -15.34
CA LEU A 6 -25.78 -14.00 -15.07
C LEU A 6 -27.05 -14.43 -14.31
N GLY A 7 -27.48 -13.63 -13.34
CA GLY A 7 -28.75 -13.85 -12.63
C GLY A 7 -29.97 -13.82 -13.57
N GLU A 8 -30.01 -12.87 -14.51
CA GLU A 8 -31.05 -12.81 -15.54
C GLU A 8 -31.03 -14.04 -16.46
N MET A 9 -29.85 -14.49 -16.91
CA MET A 9 -29.68 -15.68 -17.76
C MET A 9 -30.09 -16.98 -17.04
N ASN A 10 -29.70 -17.14 -15.77
CA ASN A 10 -30.12 -18.26 -14.94
C ASN A 10 -31.64 -18.31 -14.77
N ASN A 11 -32.27 -17.15 -14.56
CA ASN A 11 -33.73 -17.05 -14.46
C ASN A 11 -34.44 -17.44 -15.75
N ILE A 12 -33.91 -17.02 -16.91
CA ILE A 12 -34.49 -17.36 -18.22
C ILE A 12 -34.39 -18.87 -18.48
N ALA A 13 -33.26 -19.48 -18.18
CA ALA A 13 -33.09 -20.91 -18.41
C ALA A 13 -33.90 -21.79 -17.47
N ASN A 14 -33.99 -21.42 -16.19
CA ASN A 14 -34.90 -22.11 -15.27
C ASN A 14 -36.33 -22.11 -15.80
N LYS A 15 -36.81 -20.98 -16.37
CA LYS A 15 -38.13 -20.92 -17.03
C LYS A 15 -38.23 -21.84 -18.25
N LEU A 16 -37.21 -21.85 -19.12
CA LEU A 16 -37.20 -22.71 -20.31
C LEU A 16 -37.18 -24.20 -19.95
N MET A 17 -36.49 -24.59 -18.88
CA MET A 17 -36.48 -25.97 -18.38
C MET A 17 -37.83 -26.40 -17.82
N THR A 18 -38.55 -25.50 -17.14
CA THR A 18 -39.90 -25.79 -16.62
C THR A 18 -40.96 -25.94 -17.72
N LEU A 19 -40.73 -25.38 -18.91
CA LEU A 19 -41.69 -25.38 -20.02
C LEU A 19 -41.62 -26.65 -20.90
N GLY A 20 -40.65 -27.56 -20.69
CA GLY A 20 -40.69 -28.88 -21.33
C GLY A 20 -39.33 -29.60 -21.39
N GLN A 21 -39.34 -30.90 -21.08
CA GLN A 21 -38.19 -31.81 -21.22
C GLN A 21 -37.91 -32.11 -22.70
N THR A 22 -37.13 -31.23 -23.33
CA THR A 22 -36.61 -31.42 -24.69
C THR A 22 -35.09 -31.56 -24.65
N GLU A 23 -34.48 -32.17 -25.67
CA GLU A 23 -33.02 -32.22 -25.83
C GLU A 23 -32.38 -30.80 -25.79
N ALA A 24 -33.13 -29.78 -26.23
CA ALA A 24 -32.75 -28.38 -26.14
C ALA A 24 -32.65 -27.88 -24.69
N ALA A 25 -33.55 -28.30 -23.79
CA ALA A 25 -33.50 -27.94 -22.37
C ALA A 25 -32.25 -28.50 -21.67
N VAL A 26 -31.85 -29.73 -22.00
CA VAL A 26 -30.61 -30.34 -21.48
C VAL A 26 -29.38 -29.56 -21.97
N LYS A 27 -29.34 -29.19 -23.25
CA LYS A 27 -28.24 -28.36 -23.81
C LYS A 27 -28.15 -26.99 -23.14
N ILE A 28 -29.29 -26.34 -22.90
CA ILE A 28 -29.36 -25.05 -22.20
C ILE A 28 -28.84 -25.19 -20.76
N GLN A 29 -29.23 -26.26 -20.06
CA GLN A 29 -28.76 -26.52 -18.69
C GLN A 29 -27.24 -26.68 -18.64
N THR A 30 -26.66 -27.51 -19.50
CA THR A 30 -25.20 -27.72 -19.55
C THR A 30 -24.45 -26.42 -19.88
N GLN A 31 -24.96 -25.61 -20.81
CA GLN A 31 -24.34 -24.32 -21.14
C GLN A 31 -24.38 -23.32 -19.98
N ILE A 32 -25.43 -23.34 -19.17
CA ILE A 32 -25.55 -22.45 -18.03
C ILE A 32 -24.75 -22.91 -16.83
N GLU A 33 -24.66 -24.22 -16.60
CA GLU A 33 -23.73 -24.77 -15.61
C GLU A 33 -22.28 -24.36 -15.96
N ASP A 34 -21.85 -24.55 -17.21
CA ASP A 34 -20.53 -24.13 -17.70
C ASP A 34 -20.31 -22.61 -17.55
N LEU A 35 -21.32 -21.80 -17.90
CA LEU A 35 -21.24 -20.35 -17.74
C LEU A 35 -21.12 -19.92 -16.27
N ASN A 36 -21.88 -20.54 -15.37
CA ASN A 36 -21.80 -20.27 -13.93
C ASN A 36 -20.43 -20.66 -13.37
N GLN A 37 -19.90 -21.82 -13.75
CA GLN A 37 -18.56 -22.26 -13.35
C GLN A 37 -17.48 -21.28 -13.82
N LYS A 38 -17.52 -20.88 -15.10
CA LYS A 38 -16.58 -19.90 -15.66
C LYS A 38 -16.68 -18.54 -14.95
N TRP A 39 -17.91 -18.12 -14.61
CA TRP A 39 -18.10 -16.88 -13.87
C TRP A 39 -17.56 -16.95 -12.44
N GLN A 40 -17.82 -18.04 -11.72
CA GLN A 40 -17.26 -18.26 -10.38
C GLN A 40 -15.73 -18.25 -10.42
N HIS A 41 -15.13 -19.00 -11.33
CA HIS A 41 -13.68 -19.02 -11.50
C HIS A 41 -13.11 -17.64 -11.84
N LEU A 42 -13.78 -16.88 -12.72
CA LEU A 42 -13.38 -15.51 -13.03
C LEU A 42 -13.43 -14.60 -11.79
N GLN A 43 -14.46 -14.74 -10.95
CA GLN A 43 -14.58 -13.97 -9.72
C GLN A 43 -13.45 -14.30 -8.74
N GLU A 44 -13.15 -15.59 -8.56
CA GLU A 44 -12.05 -16.07 -7.71
C GLU A 44 -10.71 -15.49 -8.17
N VAL A 45 -10.36 -15.66 -9.45
CA VAL A 45 -9.09 -15.17 -10.01
C VAL A 45 -9.02 -13.64 -9.98
N THR A 46 -10.13 -12.94 -10.18
CA THR A 46 -10.16 -11.47 -10.09
C THR A 46 -9.93 -11.01 -8.66
N GLN A 47 -10.55 -11.68 -7.68
CA GLN A 47 -10.38 -11.36 -6.27
C GLN A 47 -8.96 -11.65 -5.79
N GLU A 48 -8.39 -12.79 -6.17
CA GLU A 48 -7.00 -13.15 -5.88
C GLU A 48 -6.04 -12.10 -6.46
N ARG A 49 -6.23 -11.71 -7.72
CA ARG A 49 -5.42 -10.68 -8.35
C ARG A 49 -5.56 -9.32 -7.68
N ALA A 50 -6.77 -8.94 -7.26
CA ALA A 50 -6.99 -7.70 -6.51
C ALA A 50 -6.25 -7.72 -5.16
N GLN A 51 -6.27 -8.86 -4.46
CA GLN A 51 -5.55 -9.03 -3.20
C GLN A 51 -4.02 -8.95 -3.41
N GLN A 52 -3.49 -9.62 -4.43
CA GLN A 52 -2.06 -9.56 -4.77
C GLN A 52 -1.62 -8.14 -5.14
N LEU A 53 -2.41 -7.40 -5.92
CA LEU A 53 -2.12 -6.02 -6.26
C LEU A 53 -2.18 -5.10 -5.04
N GLY A 54 -3.17 -5.28 -4.17
CA GLY A 54 -3.28 -4.52 -2.92
C GLY A 54 -2.07 -4.74 -2.02
N SER A 55 -1.67 -6.00 -1.86
CA SER A 55 -0.46 -6.42 -1.14
C SER A 55 0.80 -5.74 -1.69
N ALA A 56 1.06 -5.88 -3.00
CA ALA A 56 2.24 -5.30 -3.64
C ALA A 56 2.25 -3.76 -3.53
N HIS A 57 1.09 -3.13 -3.65
CA HIS A 57 0.95 -1.69 -3.49
C HIS A 57 1.30 -1.22 -2.06
N GLU A 58 0.91 -1.96 -1.03
CA GLU A 58 1.27 -1.63 0.36
C GLU A 58 2.79 -1.69 0.57
N VAL A 59 3.46 -2.72 0.07
CA VAL A 59 4.93 -2.87 0.16
C VAL A 59 5.64 -1.74 -0.60
N GLN A 60 5.21 -1.43 -1.83
CA GLN A 60 5.81 -0.35 -2.61
C GLN A 60 5.61 1.02 -1.96
N ARG A 61 4.42 1.27 -1.39
CA ARG A 61 4.15 2.50 -0.66
C ARG A 61 5.08 2.64 0.54
N PHE A 62 5.28 1.57 1.31
CA PHE A 62 6.23 1.58 2.42
C PHE A 62 7.66 1.91 1.94
N HIS A 63 8.12 1.29 0.85
CA HIS A 63 9.45 1.58 0.30
C HIS A 63 9.62 3.05 -0.06
N ARG A 64 8.63 3.64 -0.75
CA ARG A 64 8.65 5.05 -1.13
C ARG A 64 8.63 5.95 0.09
N ASP A 65 7.75 5.67 1.05
CA ASP A 65 7.62 6.48 2.26
C ASP A 65 8.92 6.45 3.11
N VAL A 66 9.67 5.34 3.10
CA VAL A 66 11.02 5.26 3.68
C VAL A 66 12.00 6.13 2.91
N ASP A 67 12.03 6.05 1.58
CA ASP A 67 12.98 6.82 0.76
C ASP A 67 12.72 8.33 0.89
N GLU A 68 11.46 8.77 0.87
CA GLU A 68 11.07 10.16 1.13
C GLU A 68 11.54 10.66 2.50
N THR A 69 11.48 9.78 3.52
CA THR A 69 11.92 10.15 4.86
C THR A 69 13.45 10.22 4.96
N LYS A 70 14.18 9.38 4.23
CA LYS A 70 15.65 9.45 4.11
C LYS A 70 16.09 10.74 3.42
N ASP A 71 15.45 11.10 2.31
CA ASP A 71 15.74 12.36 1.60
C ASP A 71 15.50 13.56 2.53
N TRP A 72 14.43 13.52 3.33
CA TRP A 72 14.13 14.58 4.29
C TRP A 72 15.17 14.65 5.42
N ILE A 73 15.63 13.51 5.95
CA ILE A 73 16.75 13.44 6.91
C ILE A 73 17.99 14.10 6.33
N GLN A 74 18.37 13.74 5.10
CA GLN A 74 19.55 14.28 4.44
C GLN A 74 19.44 15.81 4.25
N GLU A 75 18.28 16.32 3.84
CA GLU A 75 18.05 17.75 3.71
C GLU A 75 18.26 18.49 5.04
N LYS A 76 17.85 17.90 6.17
CA LYS A 76 18.06 18.49 7.51
C LYS A 76 19.52 18.46 7.92
N ASP A 77 20.23 17.38 7.64
CA ASP A 77 21.67 17.28 7.90
C ASP A 77 22.46 18.32 7.08
N GLU A 78 22.13 18.50 5.80
CA GLU A 78 22.75 19.55 4.96
C GLU A 78 22.43 20.96 5.46
N ALA A 79 21.20 21.22 5.90
CA ALA A 79 20.80 22.51 6.47
C ALA A 79 21.54 22.83 7.78
N LEU A 80 21.90 21.81 8.58
CA LEU A 80 22.70 21.94 9.80
C LEU A 80 24.15 22.30 9.49
N LEU A 81 24.73 21.71 8.44
CA LEU A 81 26.11 21.94 8.03
C LEU A 81 26.33 23.31 7.33
N ALA A 82 25.26 23.91 6.82
CA ALA A 82 25.31 25.16 6.05
C ALA A 82 25.38 26.46 6.89
N ASP A 83 25.42 26.38 8.23
CA ASP A 83 25.29 27.58 9.07
C ASP A 83 26.63 28.29 9.34
N ASP A 84 26.79 29.49 8.76
CA ASP A 84 27.85 30.44 9.08
C ASP A 84 27.52 31.22 10.37
N CYS A 85 28.37 31.05 11.39
CA CYS A 85 28.27 31.79 12.64
C CYS A 85 28.61 33.28 12.43
N GLY A 86 27.60 34.14 12.35
CA GLY A 86 27.78 35.59 12.43
C GLY A 86 28.03 36.06 13.88
N ASN A 87 28.81 37.13 14.06
CA ASN A 87 29.22 37.65 15.38
C ASN A 87 28.32 38.77 15.95
N ASP A 88 27.06 38.91 15.52
CA ASP A 88 26.18 39.99 15.97
C ASP A 88 24.86 39.49 16.61
N LEU A 89 24.17 40.36 17.34
CA LEU A 89 22.91 39.98 18.02
C LEU A 89 21.83 39.52 17.01
N ARG A 90 21.88 40.03 15.79
CA ARG A 90 20.93 39.69 14.72
C ARG A 90 21.17 38.30 14.16
N SER A 91 22.43 37.87 14.00
CA SER A 91 22.78 36.51 13.62
C SER A 91 22.33 35.53 14.70
N VAL A 92 22.56 35.84 15.99
CA VAL A 92 22.11 35.00 17.12
C VAL A 92 20.59 34.82 17.14
N GLN A 93 19.82 35.89 16.96
CA GLN A 93 18.35 35.78 16.88
C GLN A 93 17.86 34.98 15.66
N THR A 94 18.60 35.04 14.55
CA THR A 94 18.30 34.26 13.35
C THR A 94 18.59 32.77 13.60
N LEU A 95 19.73 32.46 14.21
CA LEU A 95 20.10 31.10 14.64
C LEU A 95 19.06 30.51 15.60
N GLN A 96 18.59 31.29 16.57
CA GLN A 96 17.57 30.82 17.52
C GLN A 96 16.27 30.43 16.82
N ARG A 97 15.77 31.23 15.88
CA ARG A 97 14.56 30.90 15.12
C ARG A 97 14.74 29.67 14.23
N LYS A 98 15.92 29.51 13.63
CA LYS A 98 16.26 28.31 12.85
C LYS A 98 16.27 27.07 13.74
N HIS A 99 16.88 27.16 14.93
CA HIS A 99 16.94 26.08 15.89
C HIS A 99 15.53 25.64 16.33
N GLU A 100 14.65 26.58 16.69
CA GLU A 100 13.26 26.25 17.00
C GLU A 100 12.52 25.62 15.80
N GLY A 101 12.86 26.00 14.57
CA GLY A 101 12.35 25.37 13.35
C GLY A 101 12.80 23.92 13.25
N LEU A 102 14.10 23.67 13.45
CA LEU A 102 14.69 22.35 13.45
C LEU A 102 14.07 21.44 14.52
N GLU A 103 13.88 21.91 15.74
CA GLU A 103 13.25 21.11 16.82
C GLU A 103 11.84 20.63 16.43
N ARG A 104 11.05 21.49 15.77
CA ARG A 104 9.73 21.11 15.26
C ARG A 104 9.84 20.07 14.15
N ASP A 105 10.77 20.27 13.23
CA ASP A 105 11.01 19.33 12.12
C ASP A 105 11.47 17.96 12.63
N LEU A 106 12.40 17.92 13.60
CA LEU A 106 12.86 16.70 14.24
C LEU A 106 11.74 15.98 14.98
N THR A 107 10.84 16.71 15.64
CA THR A 107 9.65 16.11 16.28
C THR A 107 8.77 15.43 15.24
N ALA A 108 8.45 16.11 14.13
CA ALA A 108 7.64 15.56 13.05
C ALA A 108 8.31 14.36 12.37
N LEU A 109 9.64 14.40 12.22
CA LEU A 109 10.43 13.31 11.65
C LEU A 109 10.42 12.07 12.56
N GLY A 110 10.55 12.26 13.87
CA GLY A 110 10.42 11.19 14.86
C GLY A 110 9.05 10.51 14.79
N ASP A 111 7.97 11.28 14.74
CA ASP A 111 6.61 10.73 14.57
C ASP A 111 6.46 9.93 13.27
N ARG A 112 7.05 10.43 12.18
CA ARG A 112 7.03 9.75 10.88
C ARG A 112 7.78 8.42 10.92
N ILE A 113 8.96 8.38 11.56
CA ILE A 113 9.75 7.16 11.72
C ILE A 113 8.99 6.14 12.57
N HIS A 114 8.33 6.56 13.66
CA HIS A 114 7.49 5.67 14.45
C HIS A 114 6.36 5.05 13.62
N GLN A 115 5.68 5.83 12.78
CA GLN A 115 4.64 5.31 11.88
C GLN A 115 5.19 4.30 10.85
N LEU A 116 6.41 4.55 10.34
CA LEU A 116 7.09 3.62 9.44
C LEU A 116 7.46 2.33 10.16
N ASP A 117 7.88 2.40 11.43
CA ASP A 117 8.19 1.25 12.26
C ASP A 117 6.97 0.34 12.45
N ASP A 118 5.83 0.92 12.83
CA ASP A 118 4.55 0.22 12.97
C ASP A 118 4.10 -0.41 11.64
N THR A 119 4.27 0.33 10.54
CA THR A 119 3.92 -0.16 9.21
C THR A 119 4.81 -1.34 8.80
N ALA A 120 6.12 -1.26 9.06
CA ALA A 120 7.07 -2.34 8.81
C ALA A 120 6.71 -3.59 9.64
N ALA A 121 6.43 -3.43 10.94
CA ALA A 121 6.04 -4.53 11.81
C ALA A 121 4.76 -5.22 11.34
N ARG A 122 3.76 -4.46 10.86
CA ARG A 122 2.54 -5.02 10.27
C ARG A 122 2.85 -5.81 8.99
N LEU A 123 3.59 -5.22 8.07
CA LEU A 123 3.86 -5.80 6.76
C LEU A 123 4.77 -7.03 6.81
N VAL A 124 5.71 -7.11 7.76
CA VAL A 124 6.52 -8.32 8.02
C VAL A 124 5.63 -9.52 8.39
N ASN A 125 4.52 -9.28 9.10
CA ASN A 125 3.58 -10.33 9.45
C ASN A 125 2.66 -10.73 8.28
N THR A 126 2.35 -9.80 7.36
CA THR A 126 1.42 -10.06 6.26
C THR A 126 2.11 -10.46 4.94
N HIS A 127 3.41 -10.18 4.77
CA HIS A 127 4.18 -10.41 3.54
C HIS A 127 5.55 -11.05 3.81
N PRO A 128 5.60 -12.34 4.21
CA PRO A 128 6.85 -13.05 4.52
C PRO A 128 7.89 -12.99 3.39
N GLU A 129 7.42 -12.95 2.14
CA GLU A 129 8.24 -12.90 0.92
C GLU A 129 9.04 -11.61 0.76
N SER A 130 8.60 -10.51 1.38
CA SER A 130 9.26 -9.20 1.30
C SER A 130 9.97 -8.81 2.61
N THR A 131 9.81 -9.61 3.67
CA THR A 131 10.30 -9.33 5.02
C THR A 131 11.77 -8.93 5.09
N GLU A 132 12.65 -9.60 4.36
CA GLU A 132 14.09 -9.30 4.38
C GLU A 132 14.39 -7.89 3.87
N ALA A 133 13.79 -7.50 2.74
CA ALA A 133 13.93 -6.14 2.19
C ALA A 133 13.34 -5.08 3.14
N MET A 134 12.22 -5.39 3.80
CA MET A 134 11.58 -4.50 4.75
C MET A 134 12.41 -4.28 6.01
N ILE A 135 12.98 -5.35 6.57
CA ILE A 135 13.87 -5.26 7.74
C ILE A 135 15.10 -4.44 7.41
N THR A 136 15.71 -4.65 6.23
CA THR A 136 16.87 -3.87 5.79
C THR A 136 16.54 -2.38 5.67
N LYS A 137 15.46 -2.01 4.94
CA LYS A 137 15.03 -0.61 4.82
C LYS A 137 14.70 0.03 6.17
N ARG A 138 14.07 -0.73 7.08
CA ARG A 138 13.79 -0.29 8.45
C ARG A 138 15.10 -0.02 9.22
N GLN A 139 16.10 -0.87 9.08
CA GLN A 139 17.39 -0.68 9.74
C GLN A 139 18.12 0.55 9.20
N GLU A 140 18.09 0.76 7.88
CA GLU A 140 18.71 1.93 7.24
C GLU A 140 18.14 3.25 7.78
N ILE A 141 16.81 3.39 7.83
CA ILE A 141 16.19 4.64 8.30
C ILE A 141 16.44 4.90 9.79
N ILE A 142 16.48 3.85 10.62
CA ILE A 142 16.84 3.98 12.04
C ILE A 142 18.30 4.40 12.20
N GLN A 143 19.21 3.86 11.39
CA GLN A 143 20.63 4.23 11.41
C GLN A 143 20.83 5.68 10.99
N GLU A 144 20.19 6.12 9.90
CA GLU A 144 20.21 7.51 9.43
C GLU A 144 19.68 8.46 10.51
N TRP A 145 18.54 8.13 11.12
CA TRP A 145 17.96 8.91 12.22
C TRP A 145 18.85 9.00 13.46
N THR A 146 19.55 7.92 13.81
CA THR A 146 20.44 7.91 14.99
C THR A 146 21.73 8.71 14.73
N ARG A 147 22.05 8.99 13.46
CA ARG A 147 23.26 9.74 13.07
C ARG A 147 23.03 11.26 13.10
N LEU A 148 21.79 11.72 12.87
CA LEU A 148 21.36 13.10 13.08
C LEU A 148 21.50 13.51 14.55
#